data_AF-A0A241Q071-F1
#
_entry.id   AF-A0A241Q071-F1
#
_cell.length_a   1.000
_cell.length_b   1.000
_cell.length_c   1.000
_cell.angle_alpha   90.00
_cell.angle_beta   90.00
_cell.angle_gamma   90.00
#
_symmetry.space_group_name_H-M   'P 1'
#
loop_
_entity.id
_entity.type
_entity.pdbx_description
1 polymer ?
#
loop_
_entity_poly.entity_id
_entity_poly.type
_entity_poly.pdbx_seq_one_letter_code
_entity_poly.pdbx_strand_id
1 'polypeptide(L)' 'MYYNIKGYIDDIDNFEQAGTGKNLLRKDIIDKNVLEISINEHELTKQQIDNIKRGVDYGKQKGVEVKFIIEK' A
#
# COMPACT_ATOMS: atom_id res chain seq x y z
N MET A 1 12.48 3.32 -3.80
CA MET A 1 11.02 3.31 -4.01
C MET A 1 10.39 1.95 -3.70
N TYR A 2 10.76 0.87 -4.41
CA TYR A 2 10.12 -0.45 -4.21
C TYR A 2 10.10 -0.93 -2.75
N TYR A 3 11.22 -0.85 -2.03
CA TYR A 3 11.27 -1.32 -0.63
C TYR A 3 10.36 -0.54 0.32
N ASN A 4 10.11 0.75 0.06
CA ASN A 4 9.15 1.53 0.85
C ASN A 4 7.72 1.06 0.58
N ILE A 5 7.36 0.87 -0.70
CA ILE A 5 6.06 0.32 -1.10
C ILE A 5 5.86 -1.06 -0.47
N LYS A 6 6.88 -1.93 -0.53
CA LYS A 6 6.86 -3.25 0.09
C LYS A 6 6.63 -3.17 1.60
N GLY A 7 7.35 -2.30 2.30
CA GLY A 7 7.20 -2.11 3.74
C GLY A 7 5.76 -1.73 4.12
N TYR A 8 5.17 -0.76 3.42
CA TYR A 8 3.77 -0.38 3.68
C TYR A 8 2.77 -1.51 3.39
N ILE A 9 3.00 -2.30 2.33
CA ILE A 9 2.18 -3.48 2.05
C ILE A 9 2.31 -4.51 3.17
N ASP A 10 3.53 -4.77 3.66
CA ASP A 10 3.77 -5.71 4.76
C ASP A 10 3.09 -5.23 6.04
N ASP A 11 3.14 -3.94 6.36
CA ASP A 11 2.48 -3.38 7.54
C ASP A 11 0.96 -3.58 7.49
N ILE A 12 0.35 -3.40 6.31
CA ILE A 12 -1.08 -3.61 6.10
C ILE A 12 -1.45 -5.11 6.16
N ASP A 13 -0.68 -5.97 5.50
CA ASP A 13 -0.88 -7.43 5.48
C ASP A 13 -0.78 -8.04 6.89
N ASN A 14 0.20 -7.58 7.67
CA ASN A 14 0.46 -8.04 9.03
C ASN A 14 -0.36 -7.30 10.10
N PHE A 15 -1.28 -6.41 9.73
CA PHE A 15 -2.15 -5.75 10.70
C PHE A 15 -3.06 -6.76 11.40
N GLU A 16 -3.05 -6.74 12.73
CA GLU A 16 -3.92 -7.59 13.55
C GLU A 16 -4.97 -6.77 14.31
N GLN A 17 -4.54 -5.72 15.03
CA GLN A 17 -5.43 -4.79 15.71
C GLN A 17 -4.72 -3.49 16.14
N ALA A 18 -5.50 -2.43 16.35
CA ALA A 18 -5.04 -1.18 16.96
C ALA A 18 -6.19 -0.47 17.71
N GLY A 19 -5.84 0.34 18.71
CA GLY A 19 -6.81 1.07 19.54
C GLY A 19 -7.27 0.28 20.77
N THR A 20 -8.22 0.85 21.52
CA THR A 20 -8.74 0.28 22.77
C THR A 20 -10.24 0.55 22.93
N GLY A 21 -10.91 -0.30 23.71
CA GLY A 21 -12.33 -0.13 24.05
C GLY A 21 -13.23 -0.10 22.81
N LYS A 22 -14.09 0.93 22.72
CA LYS A 22 -15.03 1.12 21.60
C LYS A 22 -14.34 1.50 20.27
N ASN A 23 -13.08 1.92 20.32
CA ASN A 23 -12.30 2.33 19.15
C ASN A 23 -11.29 1.25 18.72
N LEU A 24 -11.52 -0.01 19.11
CA LEU A 24 -10.68 -1.13 18.70
C LEU A 24 -10.97 -1.50 17.24
N LEU A 25 -9.99 -1.29 16.36
CA LEU A 25 -9.98 -1.79 14.99
C LEU A 25 -9.28 -3.16 14.99
N ARG A 26 -9.89 -4.17 14.38
CA ARG A 26 -9.33 -5.52 14.25
C ARG A 26 -9.36 -5.98 12.80
N LYS A 27 -8.48 -6.90 12.44
CA LYS A 27 -8.38 -7.45 11.08
C LYS A 27 -9.68 -8.09 10.59
N ASP A 28 -10.43 -8.76 11.47
CA ASP A 28 -11.67 -9.49 11.13
C ASP A 28 -12.82 -8.58 10.68
N ILE A 29 -12.76 -7.29 11.00
CA ILE A 29 -13.80 -6.31 10.62
C ILE A 29 -13.41 -5.45 9.41
N ILE A 30 -12.25 -5.72 8.80
CA ILE A 30 -11.75 -4.99 7.63
C ILE A 30 -12.11 -5.78 6.37
N ASP A 31 -13.02 -5.22 5.58
CA ASP A 31 -13.43 -5.83 4.31
C ASP A 31 -12.37 -5.67 3.20
N LYS A 32 -11.53 -4.63 3.28
CA LYS A 32 -10.61 -4.27 2.21
C LYS A 32 -9.38 -3.52 2.69
N ASN A 33 -8.23 -3.95 2.19
CA ASN A 33 -6.93 -3.30 2.38
C ASN A 33 -6.52 -2.53 1.14
N VAL A 34 -6.21 -1.23 1.30
CA VAL A 34 -5.82 -0.35 0.19
C VAL A 34 -4.61 0.47 0.59
N LEU A 35 -3.58 0.50 -0.26
CA LEU A 35 -2.45 1.40 -0.19
C LEU A 35 -2.54 2.39 -1.35
N GLU A 36 -2.79 3.66 -1.05
CA GLU A 36 -2.82 4.74 -2.03
C GLU A 36 -1.58 5.62 -1.90
N ILE A 37 -0.89 5.85 -3.02
CA ILE A 37 0.38 6.60 -3.06
C ILE A 37 0.25 7.71 -4.10
N SER A 38 0.32 8.96 -3.65
CA SER A 38 0.45 10.14 -4.52
C SER A 38 1.91 10.40 -4.86
N ILE A 39 2.19 10.75 -6.12
CA ILE A 39 3.51 11.12 -6.62
C ILE A 39 3.44 12.49 -7.27
N ASN A 40 4.26 13.42 -6.76
CA ASN A 40 4.32 14.81 -7.23
C ASN A 40 5.20 15.02 -8.47
N GLU A 41 5.98 14.02 -8.90
CA GLU A 41 6.90 14.13 -10.03
C GLU A 41 6.19 13.86 -11.37
N HIS A 42 6.28 14.82 -12.29
CA HIS A 42 5.63 14.75 -13.61
C HIS A 42 6.33 13.85 -14.63
N GLU A 43 7.56 13.41 -14.36
CA GLU A 43 8.26 12.43 -15.20
C GLU A 43 8.96 11.36 -14.36
N LEU A 44 8.31 10.20 -14.26
CA LEU A 44 8.90 9.03 -13.61
C LEU A 44 9.97 8.40 -14.50
N THR A 45 11.14 8.14 -13.92
CA THR A 45 12.17 7.32 -14.57
C THR A 45 11.65 5.90 -14.81
N LYS A 46 12.23 5.21 -15.81
CA LYS A 46 11.92 3.79 -16.07
C LYS A 46 12.06 2.92 -14.82
N GLN A 47 13.09 3.17 -14.01
CA GLN A 47 13.31 2.43 -12.77
C GLN A 47 12.23 2.70 -11.71
N GLN A 48 11.72 3.94 -11.60
CA GLN A 48 10.58 4.25 -10.73
C GLN A 48 9.32 3.53 -11.21
N ILE A 49 9.04 3.54 -12.52
CA ILE A 49 7.90 2.80 -13.11
C ILE A 49 8.01 1.30 -12.84
N ASP A 50 9.19 0.70 -12.99
CA ASP A 50 9.39 -0.72 -12.71
C ASP A 50 9.22 -1.04 -11.22
N ASN A 51 9.68 -0.14 -10.34
CA ASN A 51 9.44 -0.27 -8.91
C ASN A 51 7.95 -0.17 -8.54
N ILE A 52 7.19 0.71 -9.20
CA ILE A 52 5.73 0.83 -9.05
C ILE A 52 5.05 -0.46 -9.45
N LYS A 53 5.34 -0.99 -10.65
CA LYS A 53 4.76 -2.26 -11.15
C LYS A 53 5.01 -3.41 -10.18
N ARG A 54 6.26 -3.56 -9.73
CA ARG A 54 6.62 -4.57 -8.74
C ARG A 54 5.85 -4.40 -7.43
N GLY A 55 5.62 -3.16 -7.00
CA GLY A 55 4.80 -2.85 -5.83
C GLY A 55 3.34 -3.28 -6.00
N VAL A 56 2.73 -2.97 -7.15
CA VAL A 56 1.35 -3.39 -7.47
C VAL A 56 1.23 -4.91 -7.49
N ASP A 57 2.16 -5.59 -8.15
CA ASP A 57 2.17 -7.06 -8.24
C ASP A 57 2.32 -7.69 -6.85
N TYR A 58 3.20 -7.15 -6.02
CA TYR A 58 3.38 -7.63 -4.65
C TYR A 58 2.14 -7.40 -3.78
N GLY A 59 1.52 -6.22 -3.86
CA GLY A 59 0.29 -5.92 -3.14
C GLY A 59 -0.82 -6.89 -3.50
N LYS A 60 -0.99 -7.20 -4.79
CA LYS A 60 -1.96 -8.21 -5.25
C LYS A 60 -1.71 -9.58 -4.63
N GLN A 61 -0.44 -10.01 -4.50
CA GLN A 61 -0.10 -11.27 -3.84
C GLN A 61 -0.45 -11.27 -2.34
N LYS A 62 -0.45 -10.09 -1.71
CA LYS A 62 -0.76 -9.88 -0.29
C LYS A 62 -2.22 -9.50 0.00
N GLY A 63 -3.08 -9.47 -1.02
CA GLY A 63 -4.47 -9.02 -0.84
C GLY A 63 -4.60 -7.53 -0.49
N VAL A 64 -3.59 -6.72 -0.82
CA VAL A 64 -3.60 -5.26 -0.67
C VAL A 64 -3.76 -4.62 -2.04
N GLU A 65 -4.81 -3.85 -2.25
CA GLU A 65 -4.97 -3.07 -3.48
C GLU A 65 -4.02 -1.87 -3.45
N VAL A 66 -3.11 -1.77 -4.43
CA VAL A 66 -2.16 -0.66 -4.51
C VAL A 66 -2.57 0.29 -5.63
N LYS A 67 -2.75 1.56 -5.28
CA LYS A 67 -3.14 2.63 -6.21
C LYS A 67 -2.06 3.71 -6.24
N PHE A 68 -1.75 4.18 -7.44
CA PHE A 68 -0.85 5.31 -7.65
C PHE A 68 -1.61 6.46 -8.29
N ILE A 69 -1.45 7.65 -7.72
CA ILE A 69 -2.00 8.91 -8.24
C ILE A 69 -0.81 9.79 -8.62
N ILE A 70 -0.79 10.26 -9.87
CA ILE A 70 0.19 11.26 -10.31
C ILE A 70 -0.48 12.61 -10.17
N GLU A 71 0.03 13.42 -9.26
CA GLU A 71 -0.52 14.75 -8.97
C GLU A 71 -0.15 15.72 -10.11
N LYS A 72 -1.03 16.70 -10.37
CA LYS A 72 -0.87 17.71 -11.42
C LYS A 72 -0.14 18.96 -10.95
#